data_AF-A0A0D0DDL4-F1
#
_entry.id   AF-A0A0D0DDL4-F1
#
_cell.length_a   1.000
_cell.length_b   1.000
_cell.length_c   1.000
_cell.angle_alpha   90.00
_cell.angle_beta   90.00
_cell.angle_gamma   90.00
#
_symmetry.space_group_name_H-M   'P 1'
#
loop_
_entity.id
_entity.type
_entity.pdbx_description
1 polymer ?
#
loop_
_entity_poly.entity_id
_entity_poly.type
_entity_poly.pdbx_seq_one_letter_code
_entity_poly.pdbx_strand_id
1 'polypeptide(L)'
;GPVNMLTEYLRPYFPHGAFYEISLEFDIATKAKAKSYLTSAVDAAASLEQAGLKNVIFAITNHSEDDTGGLFLGTFKGTNVANDVGEVLDVLLGPFQALTSGALLLLFACGSVVTMEKPFCMLQEAVKRYGFGSTIAFDATHLHPPVTAHFILSLVERTFVQRYPVHMAVEAALGVSGKLGLHSNVLLMMLETTDDGQSVSVVKYSWAHGDIRPWGNTLPIQCTNCGTIQSKWTRVVGDRGLGEVHFQCTYTKCRTDKGAPLRLTFTRPANSEFLTHGKRANAGWLKIP
;
A
#
# COMPACT_ATOMS: atom_id res chain seq x y z
N GLY A 1 9.68 12.48 5.14
CA GLY A 1 8.92 11.22 4.98
C GLY A 1 9.70 10.24 4.10
N PRO A 2 9.13 9.09 3.72
CA PRO A 2 9.79 8.13 2.83
C PRO A 2 10.21 8.74 1.48
N VAL A 3 9.45 9.73 0.98
CA VAL A 3 9.78 10.46 -0.26
C VAL A 3 11.07 11.28 -0.13
N ASN A 4 11.22 12.10 0.92
CA ASN A 4 12.45 12.88 1.11
C ASN A 4 13.69 11.97 1.25
N MET A 5 13.56 10.87 1.98
CA MET A 5 14.63 9.88 2.10
C MET A 5 14.99 9.28 0.73
N LEU A 6 13.98 9.02 -0.10
CA LEU A 6 14.18 8.54 -1.45
C LEU A 6 14.91 9.57 -2.32
N THR A 7 14.51 10.83 -2.28
CA THR A 7 15.19 11.91 -3.01
C THR A 7 16.66 12.00 -2.61
N GLU A 8 16.96 12.04 -1.32
CA GLU A 8 18.32 12.10 -0.80
C GLU A 8 19.14 10.87 -1.21
N TYR A 9 18.51 9.70 -1.20
CA TYR A 9 19.14 8.44 -1.62
C TYR A 9 19.44 8.39 -3.12
N LEU A 10 18.57 8.95 -3.97
CA LEU A 10 18.74 8.95 -5.41
C LEU A 10 19.73 9.98 -5.91
N ARG A 11 19.84 11.14 -5.24
CA ARG A 11 20.66 12.27 -5.68
C ARG A 11 22.12 11.89 -6.06
N PRO A 12 22.84 11.01 -5.32
CA PRO A 12 24.19 10.59 -5.68
C PRO A 12 24.30 9.81 -7.00
N TYR A 13 23.22 9.19 -7.49
CA TYR A 13 23.21 8.46 -8.77
C TYR A 13 23.12 9.40 -9.99
N PHE A 14 22.91 10.70 -9.76
CA PHE A 14 22.76 11.72 -10.80
C PHE A 14 23.76 12.88 -10.60
N PRO A 15 25.08 12.61 -10.56
CA PRO A 15 26.11 13.61 -10.22
C PRO A 15 26.24 14.73 -11.26
N HIS A 16 25.69 14.53 -12.46
CA HIS A 16 25.74 15.48 -13.57
C HIS A 16 24.36 16.08 -13.89
N GLY A 17 23.39 15.98 -12.97
CA GLY A 17 22.02 16.42 -13.17
C GLY A 17 21.10 15.34 -13.77
N ALA A 18 20.00 15.75 -14.39
CA ALA A 18 18.91 14.90 -14.90
C ALA A 18 18.08 14.18 -13.81
N PHE A 19 18.14 14.66 -12.57
CA PHE A 19 17.22 14.32 -11.50
C PHE A 19 16.39 15.55 -11.14
N TYR A 20 15.06 15.40 -11.18
CA TYR A 20 14.11 16.47 -10.92
C TYR A 20 13.20 16.04 -9.78
N GLU A 21 12.99 16.96 -8.84
CA GLU A 21 12.07 16.80 -7.73
C GLU A 21 11.13 18.00 -7.72
N ILE A 22 9.83 17.73 -7.71
CA ILE A 22 8.80 18.73 -7.47
C ILE A 22 7.90 18.20 -6.35
N SER A 23 7.71 19.00 -5.32
CA SER A 23 6.76 18.73 -4.24
C SER A 23 5.62 19.75 -4.34
N LEU A 24 4.40 19.27 -4.54
CA LEU A 24 3.20 20.09 -4.54
C LEU A 24 2.33 19.71 -3.34
N GLU A 25 2.14 20.66 -2.45
CA GLU A 25 1.10 20.56 -1.44
C GLU A 25 -0.26 20.82 -2.09
N PHE A 26 -1.28 20.10 -1.66
CA PHE A 26 -2.64 20.29 -2.17
C PHE A 26 -3.63 20.50 -1.03
N ASP A 27 -4.50 21.48 -1.23
CA ASP A 27 -5.79 21.61 -0.56
C ASP A 27 -6.76 22.00 -1.67
N ILE A 28 -7.65 21.08 -2.03
CA ILE A 28 -8.60 21.21 -3.13
C ILE A 28 -10.05 21.15 -2.62
N ALA A 29 -10.25 21.40 -1.31
CA ALA A 29 -11.56 21.33 -0.65
C ALA A 29 -12.56 22.40 -1.13
N THR A 30 -12.11 23.40 -1.90
CA THR A 30 -12.97 24.41 -2.52
C THR A 30 -12.54 24.68 -3.95
N LYS A 31 -13.46 25.19 -4.78
CA LYS A 31 -13.16 25.57 -6.18
C LYS A 31 -11.99 26.55 -6.29
N ALA A 32 -11.89 27.52 -5.37
CA ALA A 32 -10.81 28.50 -5.37
C ALA A 32 -9.45 27.85 -5.08
N LYS A 33 -9.37 26.99 -4.06
CA LYS A 33 -8.13 26.30 -3.70
C LYS A 33 -7.74 25.24 -4.76
N ALA A 34 -8.72 24.52 -5.30
CA ALA A 34 -8.51 23.60 -6.43
C ALA A 34 -7.94 24.32 -7.66
N LYS A 35 -8.46 25.52 -8.00
CA LYS A 35 -7.90 26.34 -9.07
C LYS A 35 -6.45 26.75 -8.80
N SER A 36 -6.13 27.11 -7.56
CA SER A 36 -4.76 27.47 -7.15
C SER A 36 -3.78 26.28 -7.29
N TYR A 37 -4.20 25.09 -6.88
CA TYR A 37 -3.43 23.86 -7.08
C TYR A 37 -3.22 23.61 -8.59
N LEU A 38 -4.28 23.68 -9.39
CA LEU A 38 -4.21 23.42 -10.83
C LEU A 38 -3.25 24.37 -11.54
N THR A 39 -3.23 25.67 -11.20
CA THR A 39 -2.24 26.60 -11.75
C THR A 39 -0.81 26.12 -11.46
N SER A 40 -0.52 25.80 -10.20
CA SER A 40 0.82 25.35 -9.77
C SER A 40 1.21 24.01 -10.42
N ALA A 41 0.25 23.09 -10.55
CA ALA A 41 0.45 21.78 -11.14
C ALA A 41 0.70 21.85 -12.66
N VAL A 42 -0.02 22.74 -13.38
CA VAL A 42 0.22 22.96 -14.82
C VAL A 42 1.61 23.54 -15.08
N ASP A 43 2.03 24.54 -14.29
CA ASP A 43 3.36 25.14 -14.42
C ASP A 43 4.48 24.10 -14.14
N ALA A 44 4.27 23.26 -13.12
CA ALA A 44 5.16 22.15 -12.80
C ALA A 44 5.22 21.10 -13.92
N ALA A 45 4.06 20.68 -14.44
CA ALA A 45 3.98 19.70 -15.52
C ALA A 45 4.71 20.19 -16.78
N ALA A 46 4.45 21.43 -17.21
CA ALA A 46 5.11 22.03 -18.36
C ALA A 46 6.64 22.06 -18.22
N SER A 47 7.13 22.32 -17.00
CA SER A 47 8.57 22.32 -16.70
C SER A 47 9.19 20.91 -16.79
N LEU A 48 8.47 19.88 -16.35
CA LEU A 48 8.93 18.49 -16.39
C LEU A 48 8.85 17.87 -17.79
N GLU A 49 7.82 18.20 -18.57
CA GLU A 49 7.66 17.70 -19.94
C GLU A 49 8.82 18.14 -20.85
N GLN A 50 9.26 19.39 -20.71
CA GLN A 50 10.42 19.92 -21.44
C GLN A 50 11.72 19.17 -21.13
N ALA A 51 11.82 18.52 -19.97
CA ALA A 51 13.01 17.77 -19.56
C ALA A 51 13.10 16.37 -20.20
N GLY A 52 12.06 15.88 -20.88
CA GLY A 52 12.09 14.60 -21.60
C GLY A 52 12.33 13.39 -20.68
N LEU A 53 11.67 13.37 -19.52
CA LEU A 53 11.88 12.37 -18.48
C LEU A 53 11.46 10.96 -18.95
N LYS A 54 12.34 9.97 -18.75
CA LYS A 54 12.06 8.56 -19.09
C LYS A 54 11.51 7.76 -17.92
N ASN A 55 11.82 8.18 -16.70
CA ASN A 55 11.55 7.43 -15.48
C ASN A 55 10.88 8.40 -14.51
N VAL A 56 9.60 8.17 -14.21
CA VAL A 56 8.80 9.07 -13.38
C VAL A 56 8.22 8.29 -12.21
N ILE A 57 8.32 8.89 -11.02
CA ILE A 57 7.70 8.38 -9.79
C ILE A 57 6.73 9.45 -9.31
N PHE A 58 5.45 9.08 -9.18
CA PHE A 58 4.45 9.88 -8.50
C PHE A 58 4.30 9.37 -7.09
N ALA A 59 4.46 10.24 -6.09
CA ALA A 59 4.24 9.89 -4.69
C ALA A 59 3.13 10.76 -4.11
N ILE A 60 1.98 10.14 -3.82
CA ILE A 60 0.83 10.82 -3.21
C ILE A 60 0.77 10.43 -1.75
N THR A 61 0.90 11.40 -0.86
CA THR A 61 0.70 11.20 0.59
C THR A 61 -0.63 11.82 0.98
N ASN A 62 -1.56 11.00 1.47
CA ASN A 62 -2.89 11.46 1.85
C ASN A 62 -3.48 10.58 2.96
N HIS A 63 -4.59 11.01 3.54
CA HIS A 63 -5.47 10.15 4.32
C HIS A 63 -6.68 9.74 3.49
N SER A 64 -7.30 8.63 3.90
CA SER A 64 -8.63 8.27 3.43
C SER A 64 -9.57 8.11 4.61
N GLU A 65 -10.84 8.32 4.36
CA GLU A 65 -11.90 8.13 5.35
C GLU A 65 -12.13 6.63 5.57
N ASP A 66 -12.27 6.20 6.82
CA ASP A 66 -12.41 4.77 7.15
C ASP A 66 -13.77 4.21 6.68
N ASP A 67 -14.81 5.03 6.63
CA ASP A 67 -16.18 4.63 6.33
C ASP A 67 -16.51 4.61 4.82
N THR A 68 -15.88 5.50 4.05
CA THR A 68 -16.16 5.66 2.61
C THR A 68 -14.99 5.25 1.72
N GLY A 69 -13.77 5.23 2.27
CA GLY A 69 -12.52 5.07 1.52
C GLY A 69 -12.17 6.26 0.61
N GLY A 70 -12.90 7.38 0.72
CA GLY A 70 -12.62 8.61 -0.02
C GLY A 70 -11.30 9.24 0.42
N LEU A 71 -10.58 9.86 -0.52
CA LEU A 71 -9.33 10.57 -0.26
C LEU A 71 -9.62 11.98 0.26
N PHE A 72 -8.80 12.47 1.19
CA PHE A 72 -8.99 13.82 1.72
C PHE A 72 -8.61 14.86 0.68
N LEU A 73 -9.48 15.83 0.47
CA LEU A 73 -9.27 17.00 -0.39
C LEU A 73 -8.53 18.12 0.33
N GLY A 74 -8.65 18.19 1.66
CA GLY A 74 -8.15 19.29 2.47
C GLY A 74 -9.19 19.72 3.50
N THR A 75 -9.15 21.00 3.90
CA THR A 75 -10.03 21.52 4.95
C THR A 75 -10.99 22.57 4.42
N PHE A 76 -12.26 22.47 4.83
CA PHE A 76 -13.27 23.49 4.62
C PHE A 76 -13.94 23.84 5.95
N LYS A 77 -13.86 25.12 6.32
CA LYS A 77 -14.40 25.65 7.60
C LYS A 77 -13.91 24.87 8.83
N GLY A 78 -12.67 24.40 8.82
CA GLY A 78 -12.06 23.65 9.92
C GLY A 78 -12.36 22.15 9.94
N THR A 79 -13.16 21.64 9.00
CA THR A 79 -13.48 20.21 8.88
C THR A 79 -12.74 19.61 7.70
N ASN A 80 -12.23 18.39 7.86
CA ASN A 80 -11.67 17.62 6.76
C ASN A 80 -12.78 17.24 5.77
N VAL A 81 -12.51 17.40 4.49
CA VAL A 81 -13.42 17.01 3.41
C VAL A 81 -12.77 15.88 2.65
N ALA A 82 -13.47 14.76 2.48
CA ALA A 82 -13.05 13.65 1.63
C ALA A 82 -13.95 13.56 0.39
N ASN A 83 -13.45 12.93 -0.66
CA ASN A 83 -14.23 12.66 -1.87
C ASN A 83 -13.79 11.34 -2.53
N ASP A 84 -14.55 10.91 -3.53
CA ASP A 84 -14.30 9.70 -4.30
C ASP A 84 -12.85 9.68 -4.86
N VAL A 85 -12.18 8.54 -4.71
CA VAL A 85 -10.76 8.35 -5.06
C VAL A 85 -10.47 8.80 -6.50
N GLY A 86 -11.34 8.42 -7.44
CA GLY A 86 -11.18 8.77 -8.84
C GLY A 86 -11.22 10.28 -9.08
N GLU A 87 -12.15 11.00 -8.45
CA GLU A 87 -12.25 12.45 -8.61
C GLU A 87 -11.05 13.18 -8.02
N VAL A 88 -10.55 12.72 -6.87
CA VAL A 88 -9.35 13.31 -6.25
C VAL A 88 -8.14 13.09 -7.16
N LEU A 89 -7.94 11.86 -7.62
CA LEU A 89 -6.83 11.54 -8.52
C LEU A 89 -6.93 12.29 -9.85
N ASP A 90 -8.14 12.55 -10.35
CA ASP A 90 -8.32 13.33 -11.57
C ASP A 90 -7.86 14.77 -11.44
N VAL A 91 -8.16 15.41 -10.32
CA VAL A 91 -7.68 16.77 -10.05
C VAL A 91 -6.16 16.78 -9.86
N LEU A 92 -5.62 15.81 -9.11
CA LEU A 92 -4.19 15.78 -8.78
C LEU A 92 -3.30 15.43 -9.98
N LEU A 93 -3.72 14.46 -10.79
CA LEU A 93 -2.91 13.87 -11.86
C LEU A 93 -3.26 14.38 -13.25
N GLY A 94 -4.45 14.95 -13.46
CA GLY A 94 -4.88 15.52 -14.74
C GLY A 94 -3.83 16.42 -15.40
N PRO A 95 -3.21 17.38 -14.68
CA PRO A 95 -2.14 18.22 -15.24
C PRO A 95 -0.89 17.46 -15.71
N PHE A 96 -0.66 16.25 -15.19
CA PHE A 96 0.55 15.47 -15.43
C PHE A 96 0.34 14.27 -16.38
N GLN A 97 -0.81 14.19 -17.07
CA GLN A 97 -1.20 13.01 -17.84
C GLN A 97 -0.14 12.55 -18.87
N ALA A 98 0.62 13.46 -19.47
CA ALA A 98 1.70 13.10 -20.41
C ALA A 98 2.88 12.37 -19.74
N LEU A 99 3.03 12.53 -18.42
CA LEU A 99 4.13 11.97 -17.62
C LEU A 99 3.74 10.70 -16.86
N THR A 100 2.44 10.37 -16.76
CA THR A 100 1.96 9.22 -15.98
C THR A 100 2.11 7.89 -16.70
N SER A 101 2.20 7.90 -18.04
CA SER A 101 2.32 6.67 -18.83
C SER A 101 3.60 5.90 -18.50
N GLY A 102 3.44 4.65 -18.04
CA GLY A 102 4.55 3.79 -17.62
C GLY A 102 5.18 4.19 -16.27
N ALA A 103 4.70 5.23 -15.60
CA ALA A 103 5.25 5.70 -14.34
C ALA A 103 4.94 4.73 -13.18
N LEU A 104 5.70 4.88 -12.09
CA LEU A 104 5.41 4.24 -10.80
C LEU A 104 4.59 5.19 -9.92
N LEU A 105 3.40 4.77 -9.50
CA LEU A 105 2.61 5.47 -8.49
C LEU A 105 2.84 4.84 -7.11
N LEU A 106 3.25 5.65 -6.14
CA LEU A 106 3.33 5.31 -4.72
C LEU A 106 2.20 6.02 -3.99
N LEU A 107 1.16 5.28 -3.62
CA LEU A 107 0.01 5.82 -2.89
C LEU A 107 0.16 5.55 -1.39
N PHE A 108 0.64 6.56 -0.67
CA PHE A 108 0.70 6.55 0.80
C PHE A 108 -0.62 7.05 1.37
N ALA A 109 -1.68 6.23 1.26
CA ALA A 109 -2.99 6.45 1.85
C ALA A 109 -3.35 5.35 2.85
N CYS A 110 -4.38 5.60 3.67
CA CYS A 110 -4.93 4.60 4.57
C CYS A 110 -5.60 3.45 3.78
N GLY A 111 -5.72 2.29 4.44
CA GLY A 111 -6.12 1.04 3.80
C GLY A 111 -7.51 1.03 3.21
N SER A 112 -8.42 1.90 3.66
CA SER A 112 -9.80 1.95 3.17
C SER A 112 -9.89 2.16 1.65
N VAL A 113 -8.90 2.80 1.02
CA VAL A 113 -8.82 2.93 -0.44
C VAL A 113 -8.75 1.58 -1.16
N VAL A 114 -8.10 0.58 -0.56
CA VAL A 114 -7.86 -0.73 -1.19
C VAL A 114 -8.61 -1.89 -0.54
N THR A 115 -9.13 -1.70 0.67
CA THR A 115 -9.94 -2.71 1.36
C THR A 115 -11.43 -2.58 1.07
N MET A 116 -11.88 -1.44 0.55
CA MET A 116 -13.27 -1.22 0.13
C MET A 116 -13.42 -1.34 -1.39
N GLU A 117 -14.48 -2.02 -1.82
CA GLU A 117 -14.70 -2.37 -3.22
C GLU A 117 -14.80 -1.14 -4.15
N LYS A 118 -15.67 -0.16 -3.82
CA LYS A 118 -15.87 1.03 -4.65
C LYS A 118 -14.60 1.90 -4.77
N PRO A 119 -13.94 2.32 -3.67
CA PRO A 119 -12.67 3.04 -3.72
C PRO A 119 -11.57 2.29 -4.48
N PHE A 120 -11.50 0.97 -4.31
CA PHE A 120 -10.47 0.17 -4.96
C PHE A 120 -10.68 0.07 -6.47
N CYS A 121 -11.93 -0.13 -6.91
CA CYS A 121 -12.30 -0.07 -8.31
C CYS A 121 -11.96 1.29 -8.94
N MET A 122 -12.26 2.39 -8.25
CA MET A 122 -11.90 3.73 -8.70
C MET A 122 -10.39 3.95 -8.83
N LEU A 123 -9.59 3.39 -7.90
CA LEU A 123 -8.13 3.42 -8.00
C LEU A 123 -7.64 2.63 -9.22
N GLN A 124 -8.18 1.43 -9.47
CA GLN A 124 -7.82 0.63 -10.65
C GLN A 124 -8.18 1.35 -11.96
N GLU A 125 -9.34 2.00 -12.03
CA GLU A 125 -9.74 2.79 -13.20
C GLU A 125 -8.84 4.02 -13.40
N ALA A 126 -8.41 4.68 -12.33
CA ALA A 126 -7.42 5.75 -12.42
C ALA A 126 -6.06 5.22 -12.92
N VAL A 127 -5.62 4.05 -12.45
CA VAL A 127 -4.39 3.39 -12.94
C VAL A 127 -4.45 3.16 -14.46
N LYS A 128 -5.58 2.64 -14.97
CA LYS A 128 -5.80 2.47 -16.41
C LYS A 128 -5.80 3.81 -17.15
N ARG A 129 -6.63 4.75 -16.71
CA ARG A 129 -6.85 6.05 -17.35
C ARG A 129 -5.55 6.85 -17.51
N TYR A 130 -4.72 6.87 -16.47
CA TYR A 130 -3.44 7.58 -16.46
C TYR A 130 -2.29 6.71 -17.00
N GLY A 131 -2.52 5.44 -17.30
CA GLY A 131 -1.53 4.57 -17.91
C GLY A 131 -0.35 4.24 -17.00
N PHE A 132 -0.53 4.23 -15.67
CA PHE A 132 0.56 3.91 -14.75
C PHE A 132 1.03 2.47 -14.99
N GLY A 133 2.32 2.28 -15.24
CA GLY A 133 2.88 0.95 -15.45
C GLY A 133 2.82 0.10 -14.18
N SER A 134 2.95 0.74 -13.02
CA SER A 134 2.79 0.07 -11.74
C SER A 134 2.33 1.02 -10.64
N THR A 135 1.57 0.49 -9.68
CA THR A 135 1.10 1.22 -8.51
C THR A 135 1.31 0.40 -7.25
N ILE A 136 1.88 1.02 -6.22
CA ILE A 136 2.02 0.48 -4.88
C ILE A 136 1.01 1.16 -3.96
N ALA A 137 0.22 0.35 -3.27
CA ALA A 137 -0.69 0.79 -2.22
C ALA A 137 -0.60 -0.13 -0.99
N PHE A 138 -1.21 0.31 0.12
CA PHE A 138 -1.09 -0.33 1.42
C PHE A 138 -2.48 -0.52 2.04
N ASP A 139 -2.70 -1.62 2.76
CA ASP A 139 -4.01 -1.94 3.35
C ASP A 139 -4.11 -1.67 4.87
N ALA A 140 -3.15 -0.97 5.46
CA ALA A 140 -3.21 -0.60 6.88
C ALA A 140 -4.22 0.52 7.12
N THR A 141 -5.18 0.31 8.03
CA THR A 141 -6.20 1.31 8.42
C THR A 141 -5.60 2.66 8.79
N HIS A 142 -4.48 2.67 9.51
CA HIS A 142 -3.72 3.88 9.79
C HIS A 142 -2.29 3.70 9.29
N LEU A 143 -2.10 3.89 7.99
CA LEU A 143 -0.78 3.78 7.40
C LEU A 143 0.15 4.82 8.05
N HIS A 144 1.33 4.35 8.48
CA HIS A 144 2.38 5.21 9.02
C HIS A 144 3.53 5.27 8.00
N PRO A 145 3.63 6.31 7.16
CA PRO A 145 4.56 6.33 6.02
C PRO A 145 6.04 6.06 6.37
N PRO A 146 6.60 6.52 7.49
CA PRO A 146 7.96 6.13 7.92
C PRO A 146 8.21 4.62 7.98
N VAL A 147 7.20 3.79 8.26
CA VAL A 147 7.35 2.33 8.31
C VAL A 147 7.58 1.73 6.91
N THR A 148 7.18 2.44 5.84
CA THR A 148 7.37 2.00 4.45
C THR A 148 8.75 2.36 3.89
N ALA A 149 9.51 3.24 4.56
CA ALA A 149 10.73 3.83 4.00
C ALA A 149 11.75 2.80 3.50
N HIS A 150 12.03 1.76 4.29
CA HIS A 150 12.99 0.72 3.88
C HIS A 150 12.52 -0.05 2.64
N PHE A 151 11.22 -0.34 2.56
CA PHE A 151 10.63 -1.00 1.40
C PHE A 151 10.72 -0.12 0.16
N ILE A 152 10.35 1.16 0.26
CA ILE A 152 10.37 2.10 -0.86
C ILE A 152 11.79 2.34 -1.38
N LEU A 153 12.76 2.54 -0.49
CA LEU A 153 14.17 2.71 -0.87
C LEU A 153 14.67 1.48 -1.62
N SER A 154 14.45 0.27 -1.08
CA SER A 154 14.88 -0.97 -1.75
C SER A 154 14.13 -1.22 -3.06
N LEU A 155 12.85 -0.87 -3.15
CA LEU A 155 12.05 -1.02 -4.37
C LEU A 155 12.61 -0.10 -5.46
N VAL A 156 12.78 1.18 -5.16
CA VAL A 156 13.17 2.18 -6.16
C VAL A 156 14.61 1.97 -6.61
N GLU A 157 15.53 1.62 -5.70
CA GLU A 157 16.88 1.22 -6.08
C GLU A 157 16.85 0.08 -7.11
N ARG A 158 16.11 -0.99 -6.81
CA ARG A 158 16.06 -2.17 -7.66
C ARG A 158 15.41 -1.88 -9.01
N THR A 159 14.34 -1.12 -9.03
CA THR A 159 13.60 -0.81 -10.26
C THR A 159 14.33 0.21 -11.13
N PHE A 160 14.81 1.32 -10.55
CA PHE A 160 15.31 2.47 -11.32
C PHE A 160 16.82 2.50 -11.48
N VAL A 161 17.57 2.05 -10.46
CA VAL A 161 19.04 1.97 -10.54
C VAL A 161 19.45 0.64 -11.15
N GLN A 162 18.93 -0.47 -10.62
CA GLN A 162 19.33 -1.83 -11.04
C GLN A 162 18.49 -2.37 -12.21
N ARG A 163 17.44 -1.66 -12.64
CA ARG A 163 16.60 -2.00 -13.80
C ARG A 163 15.88 -3.34 -13.71
N TYR A 164 15.63 -3.84 -12.51
CA TYR A 164 14.80 -5.03 -12.33
C TYR A 164 13.33 -4.74 -12.67
N PRO A 165 12.60 -5.72 -13.24
CA PRO A 165 11.15 -5.64 -13.34
C PRO A 165 10.52 -5.37 -11.97
N VAL A 166 9.50 -4.51 -11.93
CA VAL A 166 8.90 -4.03 -10.66
C VAL A 166 8.40 -5.18 -9.77
N HIS A 167 7.83 -6.23 -10.34
CA HIS A 167 7.35 -7.38 -9.57
C HIS A 167 8.50 -8.10 -8.85
N MET A 168 9.65 -8.30 -9.50
CA MET A 168 10.84 -8.88 -8.86
C MET A 168 11.42 -7.94 -7.80
N ALA A 169 11.43 -6.64 -8.08
CA ALA A 169 11.91 -5.62 -7.16
C ALA A 169 11.08 -5.55 -5.88
N VAL A 170 9.75 -5.66 -5.99
CA VAL A 170 8.82 -5.73 -4.84
C VAL A 170 9.12 -6.97 -3.99
N GLU A 171 9.18 -8.15 -4.59
CA GLU A 171 9.43 -9.40 -3.86
C GLU A 171 10.77 -9.36 -3.10
N ALA A 172 11.84 -8.85 -3.74
CA ALA A 172 13.14 -8.68 -3.10
C ALA A 172 13.12 -7.62 -1.98
N ALA A 173 12.47 -6.46 -2.21
CA ALA A 173 12.37 -5.38 -1.22
C ALA A 173 11.57 -5.80 0.02
N LEU A 174 10.53 -6.62 -0.16
CA LEU A 174 9.76 -7.19 0.94
C LEU A 174 10.62 -8.13 1.80
N GLY A 175 11.52 -8.89 1.17
CA GLY A 175 12.42 -9.80 1.88
C GLY A 175 13.26 -9.13 2.99
N VAL A 176 13.52 -7.83 2.87
CA VAL A 176 14.25 -7.03 3.88
C VAL A 176 13.33 -6.11 4.72
N SER A 177 12.03 -6.11 4.47
CA SER A 177 11.05 -5.18 5.04
C SER A 177 10.15 -5.78 6.11
N GLY A 178 10.71 -6.56 7.04
CA GLY A 178 9.93 -7.25 8.08
C GLY A 178 9.12 -6.33 8.99
N LYS A 179 9.58 -5.10 9.25
CA LYS A 179 8.82 -4.10 10.05
C LYS A 179 7.55 -3.64 9.35
N LEU A 180 7.59 -3.46 8.03
CA LEU A 180 6.40 -3.17 7.23
C LEU A 180 5.38 -4.29 7.35
N GLY A 181 5.85 -5.54 7.31
CA GLY A 181 5.01 -6.71 7.48
C GLY A 181 4.29 -6.83 8.83
N LEU A 182 4.71 -6.11 9.86
CA LEU A 182 3.95 -6.03 11.11
C LEU A 182 2.82 -5.01 11.06
N HIS A 183 2.88 -4.05 10.13
CA HIS A 183 1.98 -2.91 10.06
C HIS A 183 0.98 -3.00 8.91
N SER A 184 1.44 -3.39 7.72
CA SER A 184 0.64 -3.33 6.50
C SER A 184 1.03 -4.45 5.53
N ASN A 185 0.07 -4.87 4.72
CA ASN A 185 0.33 -5.61 3.51
C ASN A 185 0.58 -4.62 2.36
N VAL A 186 1.21 -5.11 1.29
CA VAL A 186 1.52 -4.30 0.12
C VAL A 186 0.71 -4.82 -1.06
N LEU A 187 0.04 -3.92 -1.78
CA LEU A 187 -0.60 -4.24 -3.05
C LEU A 187 0.27 -3.68 -4.18
N LEU A 188 0.60 -4.55 -5.14
CA LEU A 188 1.17 -4.16 -6.41
C LEU A 188 0.07 -4.29 -7.46
N MET A 189 -0.27 -3.18 -8.10
CA MET A 189 -1.08 -3.16 -9.30
C MET A 189 -0.19 -2.96 -10.51
N MET A 190 -0.42 -3.70 -11.59
CA MET A 190 0.30 -3.54 -12.85
C MET A 190 -0.69 -3.38 -13.99
N LEU A 191 -0.43 -2.42 -14.87
CA LEU A 191 -1.21 -2.25 -16.07
C LEU A 191 -0.76 -3.28 -17.10
N GLU A 192 -1.70 -4.07 -17.59
CA GLU A 192 -1.50 -5.10 -18.60
C GLU A 192 -2.24 -4.70 -19.87
N THR A 193 -1.55 -4.81 -21.00
CA THR A 193 -2.17 -4.66 -22.31
C THR A 193 -2.46 -6.04 -22.85
N THR A 194 -3.74 -6.34 -23.03
CA THR A 194 -4.26 -7.59 -23.59
C THR A 194 -4.89 -7.33 -24.95
N ASP A 195 -5.21 -8.38 -25.69
CA ASP A 195 -5.91 -8.27 -26.98
C ASP A 195 -7.28 -7.57 -26.84
N ASP A 196 -7.93 -7.73 -25.67
CA ASP A 196 -9.24 -7.14 -25.34
C ASP A 196 -9.14 -5.70 -24.78
N GLY A 197 -7.93 -5.15 -24.68
CA GLY A 197 -7.65 -3.81 -24.15
C GLY A 197 -6.80 -3.81 -22.89
N GLN A 198 -6.93 -2.76 -22.08
CA GLN A 198 -6.14 -2.58 -20.86
C GLN A 198 -6.83 -3.17 -19.63
N SER A 199 -6.11 -3.99 -18.87
CA SER A 199 -6.53 -4.54 -17.58
C SER A 199 -5.53 -4.18 -16.50
N VAL A 200 -5.95 -4.30 -15.23
CA VAL A 200 -5.05 -4.10 -14.08
C VAL A 200 -4.98 -5.40 -13.31
N SER A 201 -3.81 -6.04 -13.31
CA SER A 201 -3.55 -7.16 -12.42
C SER A 201 -3.18 -6.63 -11.04
N VAL A 202 -3.56 -7.38 -10.01
CA VAL A 202 -3.32 -7.03 -8.62
C VAL A 202 -2.63 -8.21 -7.95
N VAL A 203 -1.56 -7.94 -7.23
CA VAL A 203 -0.91 -8.93 -6.37
C VAL A 203 -0.84 -8.35 -4.96
N LYS A 204 -1.41 -9.06 -4.00
CA LYS A 204 -1.32 -8.72 -2.58
C LYS A 204 -0.17 -9.49 -1.93
N TYR A 205 0.74 -8.77 -1.31
CA TYR A 205 1.81 -9.31 -0.49
C TYR A 205 1.47 -9.16 0.98
N SER A 206 1.22 -10.27 1.65
CA SER A 206 0.80 -10.31 3.05
C SER A 206 1.87 -10.96 3.91
N TRP A 207 2.36 -10.26 4.92
CA TRP A 207 3.37 -10.82 5.81
C TRP A 207 2.73 -11.76 6.83
N ALA A 208 3.14 -13.02 6.79
CA ALA A 208 2.67 -14.05 7.70
C ALA A 208 3.69 -14.34 8.79
N HIS A 209 3.18 -14.57 9.99
CA HIS A 209 3.95 -15.05 11.14
C HIS A 209 3.17 -16.11 11.90
N GLY A 210 3.82 -17.22 12.23
CA GLY A 210 3.19 -18.39 12.84
C GLY A 210 2.46 -18.12 14.16
N ASP A 211 2.83 -17.05 14.88
CA ASP A 211 2.30 -16.72 16.22
C ASP A 211 1.69 -15.31 16.35
N ILE A 212 1.79 -14.46 15.31
CA ILE A 212 1.41 -13.03 15.41
C ILE A 212 0.43 -12.66 14.28
N ARG A 213 0.77 -13.07 13.06
CA ARG A 213 -0.05 -12.84 11.86
C ARG A 213 -0.26 -14.15 11.10
N PRO A 214 -0.98 -15.14 11.65
CA PRO A 214 -1.19 -16.43 10.99
C PRO A 214 -1.79 -16.22 9.61
N TRP A 215 -1.06 -16.69 8.59
CA TRP A 215 -1.40 -16.50 7.18
C TRP A 215 -1.68 -15.04 6.77
N GLY A 216 -1.05 -14.07 7.45
CA GLY A 216 -1.21 -12.66 7.17
C GLY A 216 -2.36 -11.97 7.92
N ASN A 217 -3.15 -12.71 8.69
CA ASN A 217 -4.24 -12.17 9.48
C ASN A 217 -3.75 -11.74 10.85
N THR A 218 -3.98 -10.49 11.25
CA THR A 218 -3.53 -9.98 12.55
C THR A 218 -4.32 -10.61 13.70
N LEU A 219 -3.61 -11.21 14.67
CA LEU A 219 -4.25 -11.63 15.91
C LEU A 219 -4.74 -10.41 16.70
N PRO A 220 -5.96 -10.43 17.25
CA PRO A 220 -6.46 -9.35 18.08
C PRO A 220 -5.54 -9.11 19.29
N ILE A 221 -5.20 -7.84 19.55
CA ILE A 221 -4.42 -7.46 20.73
C ILE A 221 -5.15 -7.86 22.01
N GLN A 222 -6.49 -7.77 22.01
CA GLN A 222 -7.36 -8.19 23.10
C GLN A 222 -8.25 -9.35 22.66
N CYS A 223 -8.48 -10.29 23.58
CA CYS A 223 -9.51 -11.30 23.37
C CYS A 223 -10.89 -10.63 23.35
N THR A 224 -11.60 -10.70 22.22
CA THR A 224 -12.91 -10.07 22.04
C THR A 224 -13.99 -10.58 23.00
N ASN A 225 -13.77 -11.76 23.60
CA ASN A 225 -14.69 -12.33 24.57
C ASN A 225 -14.43 -11.87 26.03
N CYS A 226 -13.17 -11.71 26.44
CA CYS A 226 -12.83 -11.43 27.85
C CYS A 226 -12.02 -10.14 28.08
N GLY A 227 -11.74 -9.38 27.03
CA GLY A 227 -11.03 -8.10 27.07
C GLY A 227 -9.55 -8.18 27.46
N THR A 228 -9.01 -9.38 27.73
CA THR A 228 -7.64 -9.48 28.23
C THR A 228 -6.63 -9.15 27.12
N ILE A 229 -5.75 -8.19 27.40
CA ILE A 229 -4.68 -7.72 26.51
C ILE A 229 -3.57 -8.75 26.48
N GLN A 230 -3.11 -9.09 25.27
CA GLN A 230 -1.96 -9.99 25.02
C GLN A 230 -1.96 -11.25 25.89
N SER A 231 -3.16 -11.76 26.23
CA SER A 231 -3.29 -12.99 26.98
C SER A 231 -3.04 -14.16 26.06
N LYS A 232 -1.76 -14.54 25.96
CA LYS A 232 -1.30 -15.89 25.66
C LYS A 232 -2.11 -16.57 24.55
N TRP A 233 -2.29 -15.90 23.41
CA TRP A 233 -2.80 -16.58 22.22
C TRP A 233 -1.86 -17.74 21.96
N THR A 234 -2.33 -18.95 22.25
CA THR A 234 -1.50 -20.13 22.11
C THR A 234 -1.98 -20.86 20.89
N ARG A 235 -1.04 -21.12 19.99
CA ARG A 235 -1.29 -21.93 18.81
C ARG A 235 -1.68 -23.33 19.27
N VAL A 236 -2.86 -23.77 18.88
CA VAL A 236 -3.33 -25.13 19.11
C VAL A 236 -3.04 -25.91 17.84
N VAL A 237 -2.46 -27.11 17.97
CA VAL A 237 -2.15 -27.97 16.81
C VAL A 237 -3.44 -28.24 16.06
N GLY A 238 -3.53 -27.70 14.85
CA GLY A 238 -4.63 -27.98 13.92
C GLY A 238 -4.38 -29.25 13.12
N ASP A 239 -5.37 -29.63 12.33
CA ASP A 239 -5.26 -30.76 11.42
C ASP A 239 -4.16 -30.47 10.38
N ARG A 240 -3.10 -31.28 10.35
CA ARG A 240 -1.89 -31.00 9.55
C ARG A 240 -2.15 -30.99 8.04
N GLY A 241 -3.33 -31.44 7.60
CA GLY A 241 -3.70 -31.57 6.19
C GLY A 241 -4.36 -30.34 5.54
N LEU A 242 -4.91 -29.39 6.30
CA LEU A 242 -5.81 -28.36 5.74
C LEU A 242 -5.22 -26.95 5.61
N GLY A 243 -3.97 -26.73 6.02
CA GLY A 243 -3.37 -25.39 6.00
C GLY A 243 -4.05 -24.42 6.98
N GLU A 244 -4.80 -24.92 7.95
CA GLU A 244 -5.43 -24.14 9.01
C GLU A 244 -4.52 -24.03 10.24
N VAL A 245 -4.63 -22.90 10.94
CA VAL A 245 -4.00 -22.69 12.23
C VAL A 245 -5.03 -22.17 13.21
N HIS A 246 -5.10 -22.79 14.39
CA HIS A 246 -6.00 -22.37 15.45
C HIS A 246 -5.23 -21.68 16.57
N PHE A 247 -5.85 -20.67 17.15
CA PHE A 247 -5.39 -19.98 18.35
C PHE A 247 -6.46 -20.03 19.41
N GLN A 248 -6.05 -20.19 20.66
CA GLN A 248 -6.95 -20.18 21.80
C GLN A 248 -6.48 -19.12 22.81
N CYS A 249 -7.43 -18.37 23.35
CA CYS A 249 -7.19 -17.53 24.53
C CYS A 249 -6.95 -18.45 25.74
N THR A 250 -5.79 -18.35 26.39
CA THR A 250 -5.52 -19.17 27.61
C THR A 250 -5.82 -18.43 28.91
N TYR A 251 -6.54 -17.30 28.86
CA TYR A 251 -6.98 -16.67 30.09
C TYR A 251 -8.01 -17.57 30.77
N THR A 252 -7.76 -17.93 32.02
CA THR A 252 -8.55 -18.94 32.76
C THR A 252 -10.01 -18.55 32.95
N LYS A 253 -10.31 -17.24 32.95
CA LYS A 253 -11.68 -16.72 33.03
C LYS A 253 -12.31 -16.45 31.66
N CYS A 254 -11.61 -16.71 30.55
CA CYS A 254 -12.20 -16.62 29.22
C CYS A 254 -13.16 -17.79 29.01
N ARG A 255 -14.46 -17.51 28.99
CA ARG A 255 -15.51 -18.47 28.67
C ARG A 255 -16.48 -17.84 27.68
N THR A 256 -16.70 -18.52 26.57
CA THR A 256 -17.79 -18.25 25.62
C THR A 256 -19.11 -18.72 26.22
N ASP A 257 -20.24 -18.45 25.57
CA ASP A 257 -21.57 -18.93 25.98
C ASP A 257 -21.64 -20.46 26.13
N LYS A 258 -20.75 -21.18 25.46
CA LYS A 258 -20.60 -22.65 25.53
C LYS A 258 -19.62 -23.11 26.62
N GLY A 259 -19.15 -22.21 27.48
CA GLY A 259 -18.23 -22.48 28.59
C GLY A 259 -16.76 -22.71 28.19
N ALA A 260 -16.45 -22.71 26.89
CA ALA A 260 -15.10 -22.93 26.35
C ALA A 260 -14.36 -21.61 26.08
N PRO A 261 -13.01 -21.57 26.10
CA PRO A 261 -12.26 -20.36 25.73
C PRO A 261 -12.46 -19.97 24.27
N LEU A 262 -12.33 -18.67 23.96
CA LEU A 262 -12.41 -18.19 22.59
C LEU A 262 -11.33 -18.85 21.72
N ARG A 263 -11.75 -19.37 20.57
CA ARG A 263 -10.88 -19.93 19.53
C ARG A 263 -11.00 -19.14 18.25
N LEU A 264 -9.86 -18.87 17.62
CA LEU A 264 -9.76 -18.24 16.31
C LEU A 264 -9.13 -19.24 15.35
N THR A 265 -9.70 -19.36 14.15
CA THR A 265 -9.16 -20.19 13.07
C THR A 265 -8.73 -19.29 11.93
N PHE A 266 -7.54 -19.56 11.39
CA PHE A 266 -6.99 -18.86 10.25
C PHE A 266 -6.61 -19.87 9.18
N THR A 267 -7.09 -19.65 7.97
CA THR A 267 -6.82 -20.51 6.82
C THR A 267 -5.84 -19.80 5.90
N ARG A 268 -4.92 -20.58 5.31
CA ARG A 268 -4.06 -20.08 4.26
C ARG A 268 -4.91 -19.56 3.09
N PRO A 269 -4.68 -18.33 2.59
CA PRO A 269 -5.36 -17.84 1.39
C PRO A 269 -5.12 -18.79 0.21
N ALA A 270 -6.18 -19.05 -0.56
CA ALA A 270 -6.10 -19.87 -1.77
C ALA A 270 -5.05 -19.30 -2.73
N ASN A 271 -4.35 -20.17 -3.46
CA ASN A 271 -3.32 -19.82 -4.43
C ASN A 271 -2.16 -18.97 -3.88
N SER A 272 -2.04 -18.81 -2.56
CA SER A 272 -0.93 -18.07 -1.97
C SER A 272 0.37 -18.85 -2.04
N GLU A 273 1.48 -18.14 -2.22
CA GLU A 273 2.82 -18.71 -2.26
C GLU A 273 3.77 -17.95 -1.32
N PHE A 274 4.62 -18.66 -0.57
CA PHE A 274 5.63 -18.00 0.24
C PHE A 274 6.76 -17.51 -0.64
N LEU A 275 7.10 -16.24 -0.52
CA LEU A 275 8.33 -15.72 -1.10
C LEU A 275 9.53 -16.41 -0.44
N THR A 276 10.52 -16.75 -1.26
CA THR A 276 11.79 -17.31 -0.80
C THR A 276 12.63 -16.23 -0.11
N HIS A 277 12.61 -15.01 -0.64
CA HIS A 277 13.32 -13.87 -0.09
C HIS A 277 12.73 -13.42 1.26
N GLY A 278 13.60 -13.31 2.28
CA GLY A 278 13.21 -12.87 3.62
C GLY A 278 12.44 -13.90 4.45
N LYS A 279 12.27 -15.13 3.93
CA LYS A 279 11.68 -16.22 4.71
C LYS A 279 12.56 -16.57 5.89
N ARG A 280 11.95 -16.60 7.07
CA ARG A 280 12.50 -17.05 8.34
C ARG A 280 11.74 -18.30 8.80
N ALA A 281 12.26 -18.99 9.81
CA ALA A 281 11.67 -20.24 10.31
C ALA A 281 10.15 -20.14 10.59
N ASN A 282 9.68 -19.01 11.12
CA ASN A 282 8.26 -18.79 11.48
C ASN A 282 7.62 -17.56 10.79
N ALA A 283 8.30 -16.94 9.82
CA ALA A 283 7.81 -15.70 9.22
C ALA A 283 8.18 -15.57 7.75
N GLY A 284 7.35 -14.90 6.96
CA GLY A 284 7.65 -14.64 5.56
C GLY A 284 6.50 -13.93 4.86
N TRP A 285 6.78 -13.37 3.70
CA TRP A 285 5.76 -12.76 2.86
C TRP A 285 5.05 -13.84 2.03
N LEU A 286 3.72 -13.78 2.03
CA LEU A 286 2.86 -14.49 1.12
C LEU A 286 2.57 -13.59 -0.07
N LYS A 287 2.71 -14.11 -1.28
CA LYS A 287 2.16 -13.52 -2.50
C LYS A 287 0.81 -14.16 -2.78
N ILE A 288 -0.19 -13.31 -3.01
CA ILE A 288 -1.59 -13.66 -3.19
C ILE A 288 -2.04 -13.00 -4.50
N PRO A 289 -2.23 -13.77 -5.58
CA PRO A 289 -2.77 -13.27 -6.84
C PRO A 289 -4.22 -12.79 -6.73
#